data_AF-A0A2X3KWM8-F1
#
_entry.id   AF-A0A2X3KWM8-F1
#
_cell.length_a   1.000
_cell.length_b   1.000
_cell.length_c   1.000
_cell.angle_alpha   90.00
_cell.angle_beta   90.00
_cell.angle_gamma   90.00
#
_symmetry.space_group_name_H-M   'P 1'
#
loop_
_entity.id
_entity.type
_entity.pdbx_description
1 polymer ?
#
loop_
_entity_poly.entity_id
_entity_poly.type
_entity_poly.pdbx_seq_one_letter_code
_entity_poly.pdbx_strand_id
1 'polypeptide(L)'
;MPNIELFPLRRSQKKPKSNWAVTGLYFYDNNVVDFAKQIKPSPRNELEITSINQIYLERGELNVELLGRGFAWLDTGTHDSLIEASQFVHTIEKRQGLKVACLEEIAYRRGWLSAEQVLDNARMMGKTSYGQYLQQLV
;
A
#
# COMPACT_ATOMS: atom_id res chain seq x y z
N MET A 1 -23.02 1.62 6.95
CA MET A 1 -21.75 2.37 6.86
C MET A 1 -22.08 3.85 6.93
N PRO A 2 -21.29 4.71 7.59
CA PRO A 2 -21.57 6.14 7.59
C PRO A 2 -21.56 6.65 6.15
N ASN A 3 -22.47 7.57 5.81
CA ASN A 3 -22.45 8.24 4.50
C ASN A 3 -21.18 9.08 4.41
N ILE A 4 -20.26 8.69 3.55
CA ILE A 4 -19.03 9.45 3.25
C ILE A 4 -19.39 10.44 2.15
N GLU A 5 -19.42 11.72 2.49
CA GLU A 5 -19.53 12.79 1.50
C GLU A 5 -18.17 13.02 0.84
N LEU A 6 -18.12 12.87 -0.49
CA LEU A 6 -16.90 13.07 -1.26
C LEU A 6 -16.83 14.50 -1.78
N PHE A 7 -15.66 15.12 -1.62
CA PHE A 7 -15.38 16.47 -2.12
C PHE A 7 -14.36 16.42 -3.26
N PRO A 8 -14.32 17.44 -4.14
CA PRO A 8 -13.32 17.54 -5.20
C PRO A 8 -11.90 17.35 -4.67
N LEU A 9 -11.17 16.43 -5.29
CA LEU A 9 -9.84 16.01 -4.86
C LEU A 9 -8.80 17.03 -5.33
N ARG A 10 -7.85 17.37 -4.46
CA ARG A 10 -6.74 18.28 -4.78
C ARG A 10 -5.47 17.81 -4.07
N ARG A 11 -4.34 17.80 -4.79
CA ARG A 11 -3.03 17.35 -4.30
C ARG A 11 -2.50 18.17 -3.11
N SER A 12 -2.84 19.45 -3.02
CA SER A 12 -2.46 20.32 -1.91
C SER A 12 -3.48 21.46 -1.76
N GLN A 13 -4.00 21.67 -0.55
CA GLN A 13 -4.89 22.78 -0.22
C GLN A 13 -4.31 23.58 0.95
N LYS A 14 -4.34 24.91 0.85
CA LYS A 14 -3.97 25.80 1.97
C LYS A 14 -4.91 25.66 3.17
N LYS A 15 -6.13 25.18 2.96
CA LYS A 15 -7.14 24.90 3.99
C LYS A 15 -7.79 23.55 3.69
N PRO A 16 -7.34 22.45 4.31
CA PRO A 16 -7.87 21.12 4.04
C PRO A 16 -9.33 21.03 4.50
N LYS A 17 -10.18 20.36 3.70
CA LYS A 17 -11.58 20.11 4.05
C LYS A 17 -11.77 18.97 5.07
N SER A 18 -10.76 18.11 5.23
CA SER A 18 -10.78 17.01 6.19
C SER A 18 -9.35 16.65 6.63
N ASN A 19 -9.24 15.84 7.70
CA ASN A 19 -7.97 15.28 8.16
C ASN A 19 -7.61 13.95 7.49
N TRP A 20 -8.32 13.56 6.43
CA TRP A 20 -8.06 12.32 5.70
C TRP A 20 -7.14 12.57 4.51
N ALA A 21 -6.05 11.80 4.44
CA ALA A 21 -5.18 11.75 3.27
C ALA A 21 -5.58 10.57 2.38
N VAL A 22 -5.50 10.77 1.06
CA VAL A 22 -5.61 9.67 0.09
C VAL A 22 -4.27 8.95 0.06
N THR A 23 -4.26 7.67 0.42
CA THR A 23 -3.05 6.85 0.43
C THR A 23 -2.63 6.42 -0.99
N GLY A 24 -1.42 5.87 -1.12
CA GLY A 24 -0.89 5.37 -2.39
C GLY A 24 -1.48 4.05 -2.91
N LEU A 25 -2.66 3.64 -2.46
CA LEU A 25 -3.31 2.39 -2.87
C LEU A 25 -4.62 2.70 -3.61
N TYR A 26 -4.69 2.26 -4.87
CA TYR A 26 -5.82 2.56 -5.77
C TYR A 26 -6.26 1.29 -6.49
N PHE A 27 -7.57 1.09 -6.59
CA PHE A 27 -8.18 0.04 -7.40
C PHE A 27 -9.01 0.69 -8.48
N TYR A 28 -8.81 0.27 -9.72
CA TYR A 28 -9.54 0.78 -10.87
C TYR A 28 -10.09 -0.37 -11.72
N ASP A 29 -11.19 -0.09 -12.41
CA ASP A 29 -11.62 -0.89 -13.54
C ASP A 29 -10.78 -0.57 -14.79
N ASN A 30 -11.12 -1.19 -15.92
CA ASN A 30 -10.36 -1.02 -17.15
C ASN A 30 -10.48 0.39 -17.77
N ASN A 31 -11.47 1.20 -17.38
CA ASN A 31 -11.66 2.55 -17.92
C ASN A 31 -10.51 3.49 -17.58
N VAL A 32 -9.72 3.17 -16.54
CA VAL A 32 -8.56 3.95 -16.12
C VAL A 32 -7.55 4.19 -17.24
N VAL A 33 -7.41 3.24 -18.17
CA VAL A 33 -6.48 3.35 -19.30
C VAL A 33 -6.87 4.50 -20.21
N ASP A 34 -8.16 4.63 -20.52
CA ASP A 34 -8.64 5.69 -21.40
C ASP A 34 -8.74 7.04 -20.68
N PHE A 35 -9.00 7.04 -19.37
CA PHE A 35 -8.93 8.26 -18.57
C PHE A 35 -7.49 8.76 -18.49
N ALA A 36 -6.51 7.88 -18.25
CA ALA A 36 -5.09 8.24 -18.17
C ALA A 36 -4.59 8.93 -19.45
N LYS A 37 -5.02 8.46 -20.63
CA LYS A 37 -4.68 9.08 -21.93
C LYS A 37 -5.21 10.50 -22.12
N GLN A 38 -6.26 10.88 -21.39
CA GLN A 38 -6.92 12.20 -21.52
C GLN A 38 -6.37 13.24 -20.55
N ILE A 39 -5.53 12.83 -19.58
CA ILE A 39 -4.99 13.74 -18.55
C ILE A 39 -3.99 14.70 -19.16
N LYS A 40 -4.11 15.96 -18.77
CA LYS A 40 -3.14 17.00 -19.08
C LYS A 40 -2.11 17.12 -17.94
N PRO A 41 -0.84 17.44 -18.25
CA PRO A 41 0.16 17.72 -17.24
C PRO A 41 -0.29 18.82 -16.28
N SER A 42 0.05 18.68 -14.99
CA SER A 42 -0.17 19.69 -13.97
C SER A 42 0.81 20.87 -14.12
N PRO A 43 0.69 21.94 -13.31
CA PRO A 43 1.70 23.00 -13.27
C PRO A 43 3.12 22.52 -12.92
N ARG A 44 3.26 21.29 -12.39
CA ARG A 44 4.56 20.63 -12.14
C ARG A 44 5.06 19.80 -13.32
N ASN A 45 4.34 19.83 -14.43
CA ASN A 45 4.57 19.01 -15.61
C ASN A 45 4.46 17.49 -15.34
N GLU A 46 3.59 17.10 -14.40
CA GLU A 46 3.33 15.70 -14.03
C GLU A 46 1.91 15.28 -14.44
N LEU A 47 1.73 14.01 -14.83
CA LEU A 47 0.41 13.40 -14.98
C LEU A 47 -0.06 12.90 -13.61
N GLU A 48 -1.02 13.60 -13.02
CA GLU A 48 -1.42 13.41 -11.64
C GLU A 48 -2.47 12.29 -11.49
N ILE A 49 -2.23 11.35 -10.58
CA ILE A 49 -3.23 10.34 -10.18
C ILE A 49 -4.51 10.99 -9.61
N THR A 50 -4.38 12.18 -9.00
CA THR A 50 -5.53 12.95 -8.50
C THR A 50 -6.48 13.33 -9.64
N SER A 51 -5.97 13.54 -10.87
CA SER A 51 -6.80 13.84 -12.04
C SER A 51 -7.64 12.62 -12.45
N ILE A 52 -7.09 11.40 -12.37
CA ILE A 52 -7.86 10.16 -12.59
C ILE A 52 -8.98 10.06 -11.56
N ASN A 53 -8.64 10.20 -10.27
CA ASN A 53 -9.61 10.08 -9.20
C ASN A 53 -10.73 11.13 -9.30
N GLN A 54 -10.40 12.33 -9.80
CA GLN A 54 -11.37 13.39 -10.04
C GLN A 54 -12.35 13.02 -11.16
N ILE A 55 -11.91 12.34 -12.23
CA ILE A 55 -12.80 11.83 -13.29
C ILE A 55 -13.78 10.80 -12.72
N TYR A 56 -13.30 9.83 -11.94
CA TYR A 56 -14.18 8.85 -11.29
C TYR A 56 -15.15 9.51 -10.30
N LEU A 57 -14.69 10.52 -9.56
CA LEU A 57 -15.54 11.29 -8.64
C LEU A 57 -16.66 12.03 -9.39
N GLU A 58 -16.35 12.70 -10.50
CA GLU A 58 -17.32 13.43 -11.33
C GLU A 58 -18.37 12.51 -11.97
N ARG A 59 -18.00 11.24 -12.20
CA ARG A 59 -18.91 10.20 -12.68
C ARG A 59 -19.73 9.52 -11.57
N GLY A 60 -19.44 9.81 -10.30
CA GLY A 60 -20.07 9.12 -9.17
C GLY A 60 -19.61 7.66 -9.01
N GLU A 61 -18.48 7.29 -9.62
CA GLU A 61 -17.92 5.93 -9.64
C GLU A 61 -16.77 5.75 -8.65
N LEU A 62 -16.35 6.82 -7.96
CA LEU A 62 -15.31 6.76 -6.94
C LEU A 62 -15.86 6.23 -5.61
N ASN A 63 -15.30 5.12 -5.15
CA ASN A 63 -15.53 4.59 -3.80
C ASN A 63 -14.31 4.88 -2.92
N VAL A 64 -14.53 5.11 -1.63
CA VAL A 64 -13.45 5.36 -0.65
C VAL A 64 -13.61 4.42 0.53
N GLU A 65 -12.51 3.74 0.86
CA GLU A 65 -12.40 2.90 2.06
C GLU A 65 -11.59 3.62 3.14
N LEU A 66 -12.13 3.65 4.36
CA LEU A 66 -11.49 4.33 5.48
C LEU A 66 -10.55 3.39 6.24
N LEU A 67 -9.26 3.71 6.21
CA LEU A 67 -8.27 3.08 7.09
C LEU A 67 -8.29 3.79 8.45
N GLY A 68 -9.18 3.30 9.33
CA GLY A 68 -9.40 3.85 10.66
C GLY A 68 -8.24 3.58 11.65
N ARG A 69 -8.50 3.93 12.92
CA ARG A 69 -7.54 3.64 14.01
C ARG A 69 -7.26 2.14 14.06
N GLY A 70 -5.98 1.79 14.24
CA GLY A 70 -5.51 0.40 14.23
C GLY A 70 -4.74 0.03 12.96
N PHE A 71 -4.86 0.83 11.89
CA PHE A 71 -3.98 0.75 10.73
C PHE A 71 -2.78 1.70 10.90
N ALA A 72 -1.62 1.24 10.43
CA ALA A 72 -0.45 2.09 10.26
C ALA A 72 -0.23 2.31 8.76
N TRP A 73 -0.25 3.57 8.34
CA TRP A 73 0.18 3.97 7.00
C TRP A 73 1.45 4.81 7.16
N LEU A 74 2.52 4.35 6.53
CA LEU A 74 3.85 4.95 6.61
C LEU A 74 4.29 5.25 5.18
N ASP A 75 4.75 6.48 4.95
CA ASP A 75 5.40 6.89 3.70
C ASP A 75 6.88 7.11 3.97
N THR A 76 7.76 6.56 3.14
CA THR A 76 9.22 6.61 3.35
C THR A 76 9.87 7.69 2.51
N GLY A 77 9.18 8.83 2.32
CA GLY A 77 9.62 9.93 1.46
C GLY A 77 10.74 10.79 2.03
N THR A 78 11.09 10.64 3.31
CA THR A 78 12.18 11.37 3.99
C THR A 78 13.09 10.42 4.75
N HIS A 79 14.32 10.86 5.08
CA HIS A 79 15.23 10.05 5.89
C HIS A 79 14.64 9.67 7.26
N ASP A 80 13.99 10.64 7.93
CA ASP A 80 13.37 10.38 9.24
C ASP A 80 12.21 9.39 9.13
N SER A 81 11.31 9.58 8.15
CA SER A 81 10.17 8.67 7.96
C SER A 81 10.58 7.25 7.57
N LEU A 82 11.69 7.10 6.83
CA LEU A 82 12.27 5.78 6.55
C LEU A 82 12.77 5.09 7.82
N ILE A 83 13.43 5.83 8.72
CA ILE A 83 13.90 5.29 10.00
C ILE A 83 12.70 4.89 10.87
N GLU A 84 11.69 5.75 10.98
CA GLU A 84 10.47 5.47 11.73
C GLU A 84 9.76 4.22 11.20
N ALA A 85 9.60 4.08 9.88
CA ALA A 85 9.01 2.90 9.27
C ALA A 85 9.81 1.62 9.56
N SER A 86 11.14 1.71 9.49
CA SER A 86 12.04 0.59 9.78
C SER A 86 11.93 0.15 11.25
N GLN A 87 11.89 1.11 12.18
CA GLN A 87 11.72 0.86 13.61
C GLN A 87 10.34 0.25 13.92
N PHE A 88 9.29 0.73 13.26
CA PHE A 88 7.94 0.19 13.39
C PHE A 88 7.90 -1.29 13.01
N VAL A 89 8.37 -1.63 11.79
CA VAL A 89 8.41 -3.02 11.31
C VAL A 89 9.27 -3.88 12.24
N HIS A 90 10.48 -3.45 12.59
CA HIS A 90 11.37 -4.20 13.47
C HIS A 90 10.71 -4.51 14.82
N THR A 91 10.01 -3.54 15.40
CA THR A 91 9.34 -3.71 16.71
C THR A 91 8.20 -4.72 16.62
N ILE A 92 7.38 -4.66 15.57
CA ILE A 92 6.27 -5.60 15.35
C ILE A 92 6.81 -7.02 15.16
N GLU A 93 7.79 -7.20 14.27
CA GLU A 93 8.35 -8.53 13.99
C GLU A 93 8.98 -9.16 15.24
N LYS A 94 9.74 -8.38 16.00
CA LYS A 94 10.42 -8.85 17.20
C LYS A 94 9.45 -9.26 18.32
N ARG A 95 8.28 -8.60 18.41
CA ARG A 95 7.28 -8.91 19.43
C ARG A 95 6.34 -10.04 19.05
N GLN A 96 6.00 -10.16 17.77
CA GLN A 96 5.04 -11.16 17.30
C GLN A 96 5.70 -12.46 16.81
N GLY A 97 7.00 -12.44 16.50
CA GLY A 97 7.71 -13.59 15.92
C GLY A 97 7.32 -13.87 14.46
N LEU A 98 6.54 -12.98 13.83
CA LEU A 98 6.11 -13.07 12.44
C LEU A 98 6.82 -12.01 11.60
N LYS A 99 6.96 -12.28 10.30
CA LYS A 99 7.52 -11.33 9.33
C LYS A 99 6.45 -10.50 8.66
N VAL A 100 6.64 -9.18 8.59
CA VAL A 100 5.73 -8.29 7.87
C VAL A 100 6.08 -8.34 6.38
N ALA A 101 5.08 -8.55 5.52
CA ALA A 101 5.24 -8.62 4.07
C ALA A 101 6.22 -9.71 3.57
N CYS A 102 6.29 -10.86 4.28
CA CYS A 102 7.00 -12.04 3.79
C CYS A 102 6.28 -12.64 2.56
N LEU A 103 6.88 -12.52 1.38
CA LEU A 103 6.23 -12.90 0.12
C LEU A 103 6.06 -14.41 -0.01
N GLU A 104 7.02 -15.20 0.45
CA GLU A 104 6.97 -16.66 0.45
C GLU A 104 5.86 -17.16 1.36
N GLU A 105 5.68 -16.54 2.54
CA GLU A 105 4.59 -16.87 3.44
C GLU A 105 3.23 -16.55 2.83
N ILE A 106 3.07 -15.36 2.25
CA ILE A 106 1.83 -14.96 1.57
C ILE A 106 1.53 -15.96 0.45
N ALA A 107 2.52 -16.28 -0.39
CA ALA A 107 2.37 -17.21 -1.51
C ALA A 107 2.03 -18.64 -1.04
N TYR A 108 2.69 -19.13 0.01
CA TYR A 108 2.41 -20.44 0.61
C TYR A 108 0.99 -20.52 1.16
N ARG A 109 0.58 -19.54 1.98
CA ARG A 109 -0.77 -19.49 2.56
C ARG A 109 -1.87 -19.31 1.50
N ARG A 110 -1.55 -18.69 0.36
CA ARG A 110 -2.44 -18.57 -0.82
C ARG A 110 -2.43 -19.81 -1.72
N GLY A 111 -1.56 -20.79 -1.47
CA GLY A 111 -1.41 -22.00 -2.27
C GLY A 111 -0.69 -21.78 -3.62
N TRP A 112 0.04 -20.68 -3.78
CA TRP A 112 0.86 -20.40 -4.96
C TRP A 112 2.21 -21.12 -4.92
N LEU A 113 2.70 -21.40 -3.71
CA LEU A 113 3.90 -22.20 -3.47
C LEU A 113 3.55 -23.43 -2.61
N SER A 114 4.24 -24.53 -2.89
CA SER A 114 4.27 -25.72 -2.02
C SER A 114 5.28 -25.54 -0.88
N ALA A 115 5.15 -26.38 0.16
CA ALA A 115 6.11 -26.41 1.28
C ALA A 115 7.55 -26.67 0.82
N GLU A 116 7.74 -27.55 -0.18
CA GLU A 116 9.06 -27.85 -0.74
C GLU A 116 9.71 -26.61 -1.38
N GLN A 117 8.94 -25.84 -2.17
CA GLN A 117 9.44 -24.61 -2.78
C GLN A 117 9.80 -23.54 -1.73
N VAL A 118 9.04 -23.47 -0.62
CA VAL A 118 9.39 -22.58 0.50
C VAL A 118 10.70 -23.04 1.17
N LEU A 119 10.89 -24.34 1.38
CA LEU A 119 12.12 -24.89 1.94
C LEU A 119 13.33 -24.69 1.01
N ASP A 120 13.16 -24.76 -0.30
CA ASP A 120 14.20 -24.40 -1.28
C ASP A 120 14.62 -22.93 -1.13
N ASN A 121 13.64 -22.02 -1.07
CA ASN A 121 13.90 -20.59 -0.84
C ASN A 121 14.62 -20.36 0.49
N ALA A 122 14.17 -21.03 1.54
CA ALA A 122 14.79 -20.94 2.86
C ALA A 122 16.25 -21.43 2.86
N ARG A 123 16.56 -22.49 2.10
CA ARG A 123 17.93 -23.01 1.93
C ARG A 123 18.83 -22.01 1.22
N MET A 124 18.36 -21.34 0.17
CA MET A 124 19.12 -20.30 -0.54
C MET A 124 19.50 -19.12 0.37
N MET A 125 18.64 -18.82 1.35
CA MET A 125 18.87 -17.77 2.35
C MET A 125 19.76 -18.19 3.52
N GLY A 126 20.23 -19.44 3.53
CA GLY A 126 21.22 -19.96 4.47
C GLY A 126 20.82 -19.79 5.94
N LYS A 127 21.73 -19.22 6.74
CA LYS A 127 21.57 -19.04 8.19
C LYS A 127 20.95 -17.70 8.60
N THR A 128 20.37 -16.96 7.66
CA THR A 128 19.72 -15.69 7.98
C THR A 128 18.48 -15.91 8.84
N SER A 129 18.10 -14.89 9.63
CA SER A 129 16.86 -14.94 10.42
C SER A 129 15.61 -15.08 9.53
N TYR A 130 15.66 -14.59 8.30
CA TYR A 130 14.58 -14.78 7.32
C TYR A 130 14.52 -16.22 6.80
N GLY A 131 15.67 -16.83 6.44
CA GLY A 131 15.71 -18.24 6.05
C GLY A 131 15.24 -19.17 7.18
N GLN A 132 15.65 -18.90 8.41
CA GLN A 132 15.18 -19.64 9.59
C GLN A 132 13.66 -19.49 9.80
N TYR A 133 13.12 -18.28 9.59
CA TYR A 133 11.67 -18.05 9.65
C TYR A 133 10.91 -18.89 8.61
N LEU A 134 11.38 -18.93 7.36
CA LEU A 134 10.76 -19.75 6.31
C LEU A 134 10.83 -21.25 6.62
N GLN A 135 11.92 -21.73 7.24
CA GLN A 135 12.03 -23.14 7.68
C GLN A 135 11.03 -23.49 8.79
N GLN A 136 10.71 -22.53 9.67
CA GLN A 136 9.76 -22.74 10.77
C GLN A 136 8.30 -22.62 10.31
N LEU A 137 8.06 -21.96 9.18
CA LEU A 137 6.72 -21.72 8.65
C LEU A 137 6.06 -22.99 8.10
N VAL A 138 6.85 -23.91 7.55
CA VAL A 138 6.41 -25.08 6.78
C VAL A 138 6.67 -26.40 7.46
#